data_AF-G0JKR1-F1
#
_entry.id   AF-G0JKR1-F1
#
_cell.length_a   1.000
_cell.length_b   1.000
_cell.length_c   1.000
_cell.angle_alpha   90.00
_cell.angle_beta   90.00
_cell.angle_gamma   90.00
#
_symmetry.space_group_name_H-M   'P 1'
#
loop_
_entity.id
_entity.type
_entity.pdbx_description
1 polymer ?
#
loop_
_entity_poly.entity_id
_entity_poly.type
_entity_poly.pdbx_seq_one_letter_code
_entity_poly.pdbx_strand_id
1 'polypeptide(L)' 'MTPLIHVVLVLIVVGVLLWLVNNFIPMASSIKSILNAVVVIVVVLWLLSFFGIFTLPSR' A
#
# COMPACT_ATOMS: atom_id res chain seq x y z
N MET A 1 12.98 15.26 7.60
CA MET A 1 12.31 14.09 8.21
C MET A 1 12.79 12.88 7.42
N THR A 2 13.42 11.91 8.07
CA THR A 2 14.22 10.89 7.37
C THR A 2 13.34 10.04 6.44
N PRO A 3 13.69 9.93 5.14
CA PRO A 3 12.82 9.38 4.10
C PRO A 3 12.38 7.93 4.37
N LEU A 4 13.18 7.19 5.15
CA LEU A 4 12.88 5.83 5.58
C LEU A 4 11.63 5.74 6.47
N ILE A 5 11.44 6.70 7.38
CA ILE A 5 10.30 6.69 8.32
C ILE A 5 8.99 6.86 7.56
N HIS A 6 8.97 7.68 6.52
CA HIS A 6 7.77 7.92 5.72
C HIS A 6 7.30 6.65 4.99
N VAL A 7 8.22 5.91 4.36
CA VAL A 7 7.90 4.65 3.65
C VAL A 7 7.36 3.59 4.63
N VAL A 8 8.01 3.43 5.78
CA VAL A 8 7.57 2.48 6.82
C VAL A 8 6.17 2.85 7.33
N LEU A 9 5.92 4.14 7.57
CA LEU A 9 4.62 4.61 8.06
C LEU A 9 3.52 4.35 7.04
N VAL A 10 3.77 4.58 5.74
CA VAL A 10 2.77 4.28 4.71
C VAL A 10 2.51 2.77 4.57
N LEU A 11 3.54 1.93 4.63
CA LEU A 11 3.36 0.47 4.63
C LEU A 11 2.48 0.00 5.80
N ILE A 12 2.68 0.56 6.99
CA ILE A 12 1.86 0.28 8.18
C ILE A 12 0.41 0.75 7.94
N VAL A 13 0.20 1.98 7.47
CA VAL A 13 -1.15 2.53 7.20
C VAL A 13 -1.90 1.69 6.18
N VAL A 14 -1.23 1.32 5.09
CA VAL A 14 -1.78 0.44 4.05
C VAL A 14 -2.13 -0.94 4.61
N GLY A 15 -1.23 -1.55 5.38
CA GLY A 15 -1.47 -2.85 6.00
C GLY A 15 -2.65 -2.85 6.97
N VAL A 16 -2.78 -1.80 7.78
CA VAL A 16 -3.89 -1.60 8.72
C VAL A 16 -5.22 -1.38 7.97
N LEU A 17 -5.22 -0.59 6.89
CA LEU A 17 -6.40 -0.39 6.02
C LEU A 17 -6.86 -1.71 5.38
N LEU A 18 -5.93 -2.49 4.83
CA LEU A 18 -6.23 -3.81 4.24
C LEU A 18 -6.82 -4.77 5.27
N TRP A 19 -6.23 -4.79 6.48
CA TRP A 19 -6.72 -5.62 7.58
C TRP A 19 -8.12 -5.20 8.04
N LEU A 20 -8.38 -3.90 8.18
CA LEU A 20 -9.69 -3.35 8.51
C LEU A 20 -10.74 -3.75 7.47
N VAL A 21 -10.43 -3.54 6.19
CA VAL A 21 -11.35 -3.88 5.09
C VAL A 21 -11.65 -5.38 5.07
N ASN A 22 -10.64 -6.23 5.29
CA ASN A 22 -10.80 -7.68 5.29
C ASN A 22 -11.52 -8.24 6.53
N ASN A 23 -11.42 -7.56 7.68
CA ASN A 23 -11.95 -8.04 8.96
C ASN A 23 -13.35 -7.49 9.28
N PHE A 24 -13.66 -6.26 8.85
CA PHE A 24 -14.93 -5.60 9.20
C PHE A 24 -16.00 -5.71 8.11
N ILE A 25 -15.63 -6.08 6.88
CA ILE A 25 -16.60 -6.26 5.80
C ILE A 25 -16.72 -7.75 5.47
N PRO A 26 -17.76 -8.45 5.97
CA PRO A 26 -18.00 -9.84 5.63
C PRO A 26 -18.37 -9.95 4.14
N MET A 27 -17.41 -10.37 3.32
CA MET A 27 -17.59 -10.58 1.88
C MET A 27 -17.67 -12.07 1.53
N ALA A 28 -18.48 -12.38 0.53
CA ALA A 28 -18.47 -13.68 -0.11
C ALA A 28 -17.04 -14.03 -0.60
N SER A 29 -16.66 -15.29 -0.48
CA SER A 29 -15.30 -15.80 -0.80
C SER A 29 -14.75 -15.28 -2.14
N SER A 30 -15.58 -15.22 -3.19
CA SER A 30 -15.20 -14.74 -4.51
C SER A 30 -14.84 -13.24 -4.54
N ILE A 31 -15.58 -12.40 -3.81
CA ILE A 31 -15.35 -10.94 -3.77
C ILE A 31 -14.11 -10.62 -2.91
N LYS A 32 -13.90 -11.40 -1.85
CA LYS A 32 -12.72 -11.29 -0.97
C LYS A 32 -11.40 -11.45 -1.75
N SER A 33 -11.36 -12.42 -2.65
CA SER A 33 -10.19 -12.68 -3.50
C SER A 33 -9.89 -11.50 -4.43
N ILE A 34 -10.91 -10.98 -5.12
CA ILE A 34 -10.78 -9.86 -6.05
C ILE A 34 -10.33 -8.60 -5.32
N LEU A 35 -10.94 -8.27 -4.19
CA LEU A 35 -10.60 -7.08 -3.42
C LEU A 35 -9.15 -7.13 -2.93
N ASN A 36 -8.72 -8.26 -2.35
CA ASN A 36 -7.33 -8.42 -1.89
C ASN A 36 -6.35 -8.29 -3.05
N ALA A 37 -6.63 -8.90 -4.20
CA ALA A 37 -5.81 -8.78 -5.39
C ALA A 37 -5.71 -7.32 -5.87
N VAL A 38 -6.83 -6.60 -5.94
CA VAL A 38 -6.87 -5.19 -6.35
C VAL A 38 -6.07 -4.32 -5.38
N VAL A 39 -6.24 -4.48 -4.06
CA VAL A 39 -5.49 -3.66 -3.11
C VAL A 39 -4.01 -3.97 -3.16
N VAL A 40 -3.61 -5.25 -3.25
CA VAL A 40 -2.20 -5.62 -3.43
C VAL A 40 -1.62 -4.98 -4.69
N ILE A 41 -2.33 -5.00 -5.82
CA ILE A 41 -1.90 -4.35 -7.06
C ILE A 41 -1.73 -2.83 -6.87
N VAL A 42 -2.71 -2.16 -6.26
CA VAL A 42 -2.64 -0.71 -5.98
C VAL A 42 -1.43 -0.38 -5.10
N VAL A 43 -1.15 -1.20 -4.08
CA VAL A 43 -0.01 -1.02 -3.17
C VAL A 43 1.31 -1.24 -3.90
N VAL A 44 1.41 -2.25 -4.77
CA VAL A 44 2.61 -2.49 -5.59
C VAL A 44 2.86 -1.35 -6.57
N LEU A 45 1.82 -0.88 -7.28
CA LEU A 45 1.92 0.27 -8.20
C LEU A 45 2.29 1.56 -7.46
N TRP A 46 1.73 1.77 -6.28
CA TRP A 46 2.07 2.91 -5.41
C TRP A 46 3.51 2.83 -4.94
N LEU A 47 3.98 1.65 -4.50
CA LEU A 47 5.39 1.44 -4.13
C LEU A 47 6.31 1.68 -5.32
N LEU A 48 6.03 1.13 -6.50
CA LEU A 48 6.81 1.36 -7.72
C LEU A 48 6.89 2.86 -8.08
N SER A 49 5.80 3.60 -7.88
CA SER A 49 5.76 5.06 -8.09
C SER A 49 6.54 5.82 -7.01
N PHE A 50 6.50 5.35 -5.76
CA PHE A 50 7.24 5.93 -4.62
C PHE A 50 8.75 5.68 -4.73
N PHE A 51 9.14 4.52 -5.26
CA PHE A 51 10.52 4.20 -5.62
C PHE A 51 11.03 4.96 -6.85
N GLY A 52 10.23 5.86 -7.44
CA GLY A 52 10.61 6.70 -8.56
C GLY A 52 11.94 7.43 -8.32
N ILE A 53 13.03 6.83 -8.80
CA ILE A 53 14.24 7.28 -9.54
C ILE A 53 14.53 8.80 -9.64
N PHE A 54 14.07 9.63 -8.71
CA PHE A 54 14.12 11.08 -8.79
C PHE A 54 14.71 11.68 -7.51
N THR A 55 15.96 11.33 -7.26
CA THR A 55 16.88 12.26 -6.61
C THR A 55 17.71 12.91 -7.71
N LEU A 56 17.22 13.99 -8.32
CA LEU A 56 18.14 14.96 -8.92
C LEU A 56 18.91 15.62 -7.77
N PRO A 57 20.25 15.55 -7.75
CA PRO A 57 21.04 16.32 -6.81
C PRO A 57 20.96 17.78 -7.26
N SER A 58 20.37 18.64 -6.44
CA SER A 58 20.36 20.08 -6.65
C SER A 58 20.99 20.78 -5.46
N ARG A 59 22.28 20.49 -5.25
CA ARG A 59 23.30 21.40 -4.72
C ARG A 59 24.65 20.97 -5.30
#